data_AF-A0A0C3DK61-F1
#
_entry.id   AF-A0A0C3DK61-F1
#
_cell.length_a   1.000
_cell.length_b   1.000
_cell.length_c   1.000
_cell.angle_alpha   90.00
_cell.angle_beta   90.00
_cell.angle_gamma   90.00
#
_symmetry.space_group_name_H-M   'P 1'
#
loop_
_entity.id
_entity.type
_entity.pdbx_description
1 polymer ?
#
loop_
_entity_poly.entity_id
_entity_poly.type
_entity_poly.pdbx_seq_one_letter_code
_entity_poly.pdbx_strand_id
1 'polypeptide(L)'
;MPVLSCIKLNEQARRSLLEMAWRVLDNALQGHGLQLPPEPTEPQLLVPAACFVTLHQNGQLRGCIGSLEATEPLWLNVCHNTYSSGFRDRRFLPLSAEDRAGLSLDISILSDLIPMKNEGEPALLAKLRPSKDGLLLEDEFHHAVFLPSVWEVLPTAEQFVTALKQKGGWPQSYWHNHIKLYTFTTEVIRD
;
A
#
# COMPACT_ATOMS: atom_id res chain seq x y z
N MET A 1 18.68 9.40 -14.00
CA MET A 1 17.62 8.92 -14.91
C MET A 1 16.32 9.58 -14.47
N PRO A 2 15.48 10.07 -15.39
CA PRO A 2 14.28 10.79 -14.98
C PRO A 2 13.38 9.88 -14.15
N VAL A 3 12.89 10.47 -13.07
CA VAL A 3 11.94 9.95 -12.09
C VAL A 3 10.56 9.75 -12.76
N LEU A 4 9.75 8.86 -12.18
CA LEU A 4 8.31 8.65 -12.39
C LEU A 4 7.93 7.66 -13.48
N SER A 5 7.57 6.44 -13.05
CA SER A 5 6.24 5.95 -13.37
C SER A 5 5.87 4.83 -12.40
N CYS A 6 4.74 4.99 -11.70
CA CYS A 6 3.88 3.83 -11.44
C CYS A 6 3.75 3.07 -12.76
N ILE A 7 3.87 1.74 -12.75
CA ILE A 7 3.72 0.95 -13.97
C ILE A 7 2.41 1.39 -14.64
N LYS A 8 2.50 1.95 -15.85
CA LYS A 8 1.29 2.35 -16.59
C LYS A 8 0.57 1.10 -17.05
N LEU A 9 -0.48 0.75 -16.34
CA LEU A 9 -1.30 -0.39 -16.68
C LEU A 9 -2.36 -0.01 -17.71
N ASN A 10 -2.51 -0.82 -18.75
CA ASN A 10 -3.68 -0.74 -19.61
C ASN A 10 -4.90 -1.38 -18.92
N GLU A 11 -6.09 -1.13 -19.44
CA GLU A 11 -7.35 -1.65 -18.88
C GLU A 11 -7.38 -3.18 -18.78
N GLN A 12 -6.77 -3.89 -19.74
CA GLN A 12 -6.68 -5.35 -19.71
C GLN A 12 -5.85 -5.83 -18.52
N ALA A 13 -4.66 -5.26 -18.30
CA ALA A 13 -3.78 -5.61 -17.20
C ALA A 13 -4.40 -5.25 -15.84
N ARG A 14 -5.11 -4.12 -15.76
CA ARG A 14 -5.88 -3.72 -14.56
C ARG A 14 -6.95 -4.76 -14.21
N ARG A 15 -7.76 -5.16 -15.19
CA ARG A 15 -8.78 -6.20 -15.01
C ARG A 15 -8.15 -7.54 -14.60
N SER A 16 -7.10 -7.98 -15.29
CA SER A 16 -6.41 -9.23 -14.97
C SER A 16 -5.88 -9.25 -13.52
N LEU A 17 -5.32 -8.12 -13.03
CA LEU A 17 -4.90 -8.00 -11.63
C LEU A 17 -6.05 -8.14 -10.63
N LEU A 18 -7.18 -7.47 -10.88
CA LEU A 18 -8.36 -7.57 -10.03
C LEU A 18 -8.93 -9.00 -10.01
N GLU A 19 -9.03 -9.64 -11.17
CA GLU A 19 -9.49 -11.03 -11.29
C GLU A 19 -8.56 -12.00 -10.53
N MET A 20 -7.25 -11.80 -10.62
CA MET A 20 -6.26 -12.58 -9.87
C MET A 20 -6.40 -12.37 -8.36
N ALA A 21 -6.53 -11.12 -7.90
CA ALA A 21 -6.73 -10.81 -6.48
C ALA A 21 -8.01 -11.46 -5.95
N TRP A 22 -9.13 -11.32 -6.66
CA TRP A 22 -10.39 -11.94 -6.28
C TRP A 22 -10.32 -13.47 -6.25
N ARG A 23 -9.66 -14.09 -7.23
CA ARG A 23 -9.44 -15.54 -7.23
C ARG A 23 -8.63 -16.01 -6.02
N VAL A 24 -7.62 -15.25 -5.60
CA VAL A 24 -6.85 -15.54 -4.39
C VAL A 24 -7.74 -15.47 -3.14
N LEU A 25 -8.55 -14.42 -3.00
CA LEU A 25 -9.50 -14.28 -1.90
C LEU A 25 -10.51 -15.43 -1.89
N ASP A 26 -11.19 -15.67 -3.00
CA ASP A 26 -12.24 -16.68 -3.10
C ASP A 26 -11.74 -18.08 -2.76
N ASN A 27 -10.53 -18.44 -3.20
CA ASN A 27 -9.91 -19.72 -2.84
C ASN A 27 -9.58 -19.79 -1.35
N ALA A 28 -9.03 -18.72 -0.78
CA ALA A 28 -8.65 -18.68 0.62
C ALA A 28 -9.88 -18.71 1.56
N LEU A 29 -10.96 -18.03 1.17
CA LEU A 29 -12.26 -18.03 1.86
C LEU A 29 -12.91 -19.42 1.88
N GLN A 30 -12.61 -20.27 0.89
CA GLN A 30 -13.02 -21.68 0.84
C GLN A 30 -12.10 -22.61 1.66
N GLY A 31 -11.07 -22.08 2.33
CA GLY A 31 -10.15 -22.85 3.17
C GLY A 31 -8.95 -23.45 2.44
N HIS A 32 -8.71 -23.12 1.16
CA HIS A 32 -7.58 -23.65 0.39
C HIS A 32 -6.24 -22.94 0.66
N GLY A 33 -6.21 -21.96 1.56
CA GLY A 33 -5.05 -21.12 1.81
C GLY A 33 -4.67 -20.26 0.60
N LEU A 34 -3.40 -19.85 0.52
CA LEU A 34 -2.89 -19.10 -0.63
C LEU A 34 -2.74 -20.03 -1.84
N GLN A 35 -3.53 -19.78 -2.88
CA GLN A 35 -3.45 -20.44 -4.18
C GLN A 35 -3.16 -19.40 -5.25
N LEU A 36 -1.97 -19.46 -5.86
CA LEU A 36 -1.57 -18.52 -6.90
C LEU A 36 -2.27 -18.87 -8.23
N PRO A 37 -2.81 -17.86 -8.95
CA PRO A 37 -3.27 -18.08 -10.32
C PRO A 37 -2.08 -18.36 -11.26
N PRO A 38 -2.33 -18.86 -12.48
CA PRO A 38 -1.29 -18.95 -13.51
C PRO A 38 -0.68 -17.58 -13.79
N GLU A 39 0.59 -17.57 -14.17
CA GLU A 39 1.30 -16.36 -14.58
C GLU A 39 0.56 -15.64 -15.72
N PRO A 40 0.38 -14.31 -15.65
CA PRO A 40 -0.25 -13.53 -16.72
C PRO A 40 0.58 -13.48 -17.99
N THR A 41 -0.08 -13.14 -19.09
CA THR A 41 0.59 -12.93 -20.39
C THR A 41 0.95 -11.46 -20.63
N GLU A 42 0.34 -10.55 -19.86
CA GLU A 42 0.50 -9.11 -19.95
C GLU A 42 1.90 -8.69 -19.44
N PRO A 43 2.80 -8.17 -20.31
CA PRO A 43 4.17 -7.89 -19.92
C PRO A 43 4.31 -6.88 -18.77
N GLN A 44 3.35 -5.95 -18.66
CA GLN A 44 3.32 -4.94 -17.60
C GLN A 44 3.19 -5.56 -16.19
N LEU A 45 2.56 -6.73 -16.09
CA LEU A 45 2.34 -7.43 -14.82
C LEU A 45 3.57 -8.23 -14.38
N LEU A 46 4.46 -8.54 -15.31
CA LEU A 46 5.70 -9.29 -15.08
C LEU A 46 6.85 -8.39 -14.59
N VAL A 47 6.67 -7.07 -14.65
CA VAL A 47 7.66 -6.10 -14.17
C VAL A 47 7.60 -6.03 -12.64
N PRO A 48 8.76 -6.01 -11.93
CA PRO A 48 8.76 -5.80 -10.50
C PRO A 48 8.14 -4.47 -10.10
N ALA A 49 7.23 -4.48 -9.13
CA ALA A 49 6.68 -3.28 -8.51
C ALA A 49 6.25 -3.53 -7.07
N ALA A 50 6.39 -2.49 -6.26
CA ALA A 50 5.86 -2.42 -4.91
C ALA A 50 4.36 -2.11 -4.96
N CYS A 51 3.57 -2.76 -4.12
CA CYS A 51 2.14 -2.51 -4.04
C CYS A 51 1.60 -2.73 -2.63
N PHE A 52 0.45 -2.14 -2.35
CA PHE A 52 -0.38 -2.44 -1.20
C PHE A 52 -1.76 -2.89 -1.68
N VAL A 53 -2.30 -3.93 -1.05
CA VAL A 53 -3.69 -4.34 -1.26
C VAL A 53 -4.48 -3.95 -0.02
N THR A 54 -5.52 -3.15 -0.21
CA THR A 54 -6.41 -2.72 0.87
C THR A 54 -7.76 -3.38 0.66
N LEU A 55 -8.26 -4.08 1.68
CA LEU A 55 -9.58 -4.66 1.70
C LEU A 55 -10.51 -3.78 2.52
N HIS A 56 -11.73 -3.61 2.05
CA HIS A 56 -12.79 -2.91 2.76
C HIS A 56 -14.01 -3.82 2.94
N GLN A 57 -14.62 -3.79 4.10
CA GLN A 57 -15.90 -4.42 4.39
C GLN A 57 -16.96 -3.33 4.52
N ASN A 58 -17.94 -3.29 3.62
CA ASN A 58 -19.00 -2.27 3.61
C ASN A 58 -18.42 -0.83 3.67
N GLY A 59 -17.34 -0.58 2.94
CA GLY A 59 -16.65 0.71 2.89
C GLY A 59 -15.70 1.01 4.07
N GLN A 60 -15.57 0.10 5.04
CA GLN A 60 -14.65 0.26 6.17
C GLN A 60 -13.39 -0.59 6.01
N LEU A 61 -12.23 -0.08 6.40
CA LEU A 61 -10.96 -0.82 6.34
C LEU A 61 -11.06 -2.17 7.05
N ARG A 62 -10.76 -3.26 6.33
CA ARG A 62 -10.81 -4.65 6.82
C ARG A 62 -9.45 -5.36 6.80
N GLY A 63 -8.49 -4.82 6.06
CA GLY A 63 -7.11 -5.30 6.02
C GLY A 63 -6.27 -4.48 5.04
N CYS A 64 -4.98 -4.28 5.32
CA CYS A 64 -4.08 -3.59 4.39
C CYS A 64 -2.63 -4.03 4.63
N ILE A 65 -2.07 -4.73 3.65
CA ILE A 65 -0.70 -5.22 3.61
C ILE A 65 -0.08 -4.88 2.26
N GLY A 66 1.22 -4.61 2.28
CA GLY A 66 1.97 -4.30 1.07
C GLY A 66 3.47 -4.35 1.30
N SER A 67 4.18 -4.06 0.22
CA SER A 67 5.64 -3.96 0.15
C SER A 67 6.04 -2.54 -0.26
N LEU A 68 7.17 -2.08 0.27
CA LEU A 68 7.79 -0.81 -0.12
C LEU A 68 8.82 -0.96 -1.24
N GLU A 69 9.30 -2.19 -1.44
CA GLU A 69 10.34 -2.51 -2.41
C GLU A 69 9.77 -3.42 -3.51
N ALA A 70 10.18 -3.15 -4.74
CA ALA A 70 9.80 -3.90 -5.93
C ALA A 70 10.68 -5.15 -6.12
N THR A 71 10.57 -6.12 -5.22
CA THR A 71 11.42 -7.33 -5.22
C THR A 71 10.87 -8.46 -6.08
N GLU A 72 9.58 -8.44 -6.40
CA GLU A 72 8.90 -9.47 -7.20
C GLU A 72 7.96 -8.86 -8.25
N PRO A 73 7.62 -9.60 -9.33
CA PRO A 73 6.66 -9.16 -10.34
C PRO A 73 5.35 -8.67 -9.74
N LEU A 74 4.77 -7.61 -10.32
CA LEU A 74 3.56 -6.97 -9.80
C LEU A 74 2.41 -7.97 -9.55
N TRP A 75 2.15 -8.89 -10.48
CA TRP A 75 1.07 -9.87 -10.31
C TRP A 75 1.24 -10.74 -9.07
N LEU A 76 2.48 -11.15 -8.80
CA LEU A 76 2.83 -12.03 -7.70
C LEU A 76 2.73 -11.26 -6.38
N ASN A 77 3.26 -10.04 -6.35
CA ASN A 77 3.18 -9.12 -5.21
C ASN A 77 1.73 -8.83 -4.83
N VAL A 78 0.87 -8.56 -5.82
CA VAL A 78 -0.56 -8.37 -5.59
C VAL A 78 -1.19 -9.64 -5.00
N CYS A 79 -0.93 -10.82 -5.55
CA CYS A 79 -1.51 -12.07 -5.03
C CYS A 79 -1.09 -12.33 -3.57
N HIS A 80 0.20 -12.16 -3.25
CA HIS A 80 0.72 -12.34 -1.89
C HIS A 80 0.12 -11.34 -0.90
N ASN A 81 0.04 -10.07 -1.29
CA ASN A 81 -0.52 -9.02 -0.44
C ASN A 81 -2.03 -9.16 -0.30
N THR A 82 -2.76 -9.57 -1.34
CA THR A 82 -4.19 -9.85 -1.25
C THR A 82 -4.49 -10.90 -0.18
N TYR A 83 -3.78 -12.03 -0.22
CA TYR A 83 -3.92 -13.05 0.81
C TYR A 83 -3.52 -12.52 2.20
N SER A 84 -2.40 -11.79 2.27
CA SER A 84 -1.93 -11.27 3.55
C SER A 84 -2.88 -10.23 4.16
N SER A 85 -3.48 -9.36 3.34
CA SER A 85 -4.50 -8.40 3.77
C SER A 85 -5.77 -9.08 4.29
N GLY A 86 -6.18 -10.20 3.69
CA GLY A 86 -7.35 -10.94 4.14
C GLY A 86 -7.11 -11.82 5.38
N PHE A 87 -5.91 -12.37 5.54
CA PHE A 87 -5.70 -13.50 6.47
C PHE A 87 -4.49 -13.37 7.40
N ARG A 88 -3.62 -12.36 7.21
CA ARG A 88 -2.39 -12.17 8.00
C ARG A 88 -2.22 -10.79 8.62
N ASP A 89 -3.12 -9.84 8.34
CA ASP A 89 -3.11 -8.54 8.98
C ASP A 89 -3.51 -8.67 10.46
N ARG A 90 -2.52 -8.56 11.36
CA ARG A 90 -2.68 -8.79 12.81
C ARG A 90 -3.63 -7.83 13.50
N ARG A 91 -4.04 -6.74 12.83
CA ARG A 91 -5.03 -5.79 13.37
C ARG A 91 -6.45 -6.32 13.27
N PHE A 92 -6.69 -7.34 12.45
CA PHE A 92 -8.02 -7.87 12.18
C PHE A 92 -8.05 -9.41 12.29
N LEU A 93 -9.24 -9.98 12.51
CA LEU A 93 -9.42 -11.42 12.39
C LEU A 93 -9.33 -11.84 10.91
N PRO A 94 -8.79 -13.03 10.59
CA PRO A 94 -8.83 -13.56 9.24
C PRO A 94 -10.26 -13.57 8.67
N LEU A 95 -10.40 -13.32 7.37
CA LEU A 95 -11.71 -13.34 6.72
C LEU A 95 -12.36 -14.73 6.78
N SER A 96 -13.69 -14.77 6.88
CA SER A 96 -14.50 -15.99 6.70
C SER A 96 -15.33 -15.93 5.44
N ALA A 97 -15.91 -17.06 5.01
CA ALA A 97 -16.72 -17.13 3.79
C ALA A 97 -17.88 -16.11 3.78
N GLU A 98 -18.44 -15.79 4.95
CA GLU A 98 -19.50 -14.80 5.12
C GLU A 98 -19.04 -13.37 4.83
N ASP A 99 -17.76 -13.05 5.08
CA ASP A 99 -17.19 -11.72 4.83
C ASP A 99 -17.18 -11.40 3.33
N ARG A 100 -17.24 -12.40 2.43
CA ARG A 100 -17.20 -12.20 0.98
C ARG A 100 -18.26 -11.21 0.49
N ALA A 101 -19.44 -11.21 1.12
CA ALA A 101 -20.51 -10.29 0.82
C ALA A 101 -20.19 -8.90 1.40
N GLY A 102 -20.10 -7.88 0.54
CA GLY A 102 -19.76 -6.52 0.95
C GLY A 102 -18.26 -6.25 1.08
N LEU A 103 -17.41 -7.23 0.74
CA LEU A 103 -15.97 -7.02 0.59
C LEU A 103 -15.68 -6.30 -0.72
N SER A 104 -14.81 -5.30 -0.68
CA SER A 104 -14.19 -4.66 -1.85
C SER A 104 -12.68 -4.56 -1.69
N LEU A 105 -11.95 -4.34 -2.78
CA LEU A 105 -10.48 -4.23 -2.73
C LEU A 105 -9.91 -3.13 -3.62
N ASP A 106 -8.88 -2.48 -3.08
CA ASP A 106 -8.07 -1.48 -3.76
C ASP A 106 -6.63 -2.00 -3.89
N ILE A 107 -6.06 -1.91 -5.09
CA ILE A 107 -4.63 -2.18 -5.35
C ILE A 107 -3.93 -0.84 -5.55
N SER A 108 -3.03 -0.48 -4.64
CA SER A 108 -2.20 0.73 -4.73
C SER A 108 -0.80 0.35 -5.21
N ILE A 109 -0.45 0.69 -6.44
CA ILE A 109 0.86 0.44 -7.04
C ILE A 109 1.75 1.64 -6.78
N LEU A 110 2.90 1.43 -6.16
CA LEU A 110 3.80 2.50 -5.73
C LEU A 110 4.70 2.96 -6.88
N SER A 111 4.97 4.26 -6.93
CA SER A 111 6.16 4.77 -7.59
C SER A 111 7.40 4.48 -6.75
N ASP A 112 8.59 4.69 -7.33
CA ASP A 112 9.83 4.67 -6.56
C ASP A 112 9.76 5.63 -5.35
N LEU A 113 10.43 5.21 -4.27
CA LEU A 113 10.64 6.03 -3.09
C LEU A 113 11.65 7.14 -3.42
N ILE A 114 11.20 8.39 -3.38
CA ILE A 114 12.02 9.57 -3.64
C ILE A 114 12.55 10.08 -2.29
N PRO A 115 13.87 10.03 -2.03
CA PRO A 115 14.42 10.54 -0.79
C PRO A 115 14.24 12.05 -0.70
N MET A 116 13.83 12.51 0.47
CA MET A 116 13.74 13.93 0.81
C MET A 116 14.85 14.31 1.77
N LYS A 117 15.48 15.45 1.50
CA LYS A 117 16.42 16.05 2.45
C LYS A 117 15.66 16.45 3.71
N ASN A 118 16.13 15.98 4.86
CA ASN A 118 15.64 16.41 6.16
C ASN A 118 16.14 17.84 6.46
N GLU A 119 15.22 18.79 6.42
CA GLU A 119 15.45 20.21 6.74
C GLU A 119 14.62 20.65 7.96
N GLY A 120 14.21 19.69 8.79
CA GLY A 120 13.29 19.90 9.91
C GLY A 120 11.84 19.53 9.59
N GLU A 121 11.08 19.23 10.64
CA GLU A 121 9.65 18.89 10.53
C GLU A 121 8.83 19.98 9.84
N PRO A 122 8.99 21.29 10.14
CA PRO A 122 8.24 22.34 9.45
C PRO A 122 8.48 22.35 7.93
N ALA A 123 9.71 22.04 7.49
CA ALA A 123 10.04 21.98 6.07
C ALA A 123 9.42 20.75 5.38
N LEU A 124 9.29 19.62 6.09
CA LEU A 124 8.55 18.45 5.60
C LEU A 124 7.07 18.81 5.42
N LEU A 125 6.43 19.38 6.44
CA LEU A 125 5.01 19.75 6.42
C LEU A 125 4.67 20.68 5.25
N ALA A 126 5.53 21.67 4.99
CA ALA A 126 5.35 22.62 3.89
C ALA A 126 5.54 22.01 2.48
N LYS A 127 6.24 20.88 2.36
CA LYS A 127 6.52 20.21 1.08
C LYS A 127 5.50 19.14 0.73
N LEU A 128 4.83 18.54 1.72
CA LEU A 128 3.84 17.50 1.50
C LEU A 128 2.63 18.04 0.73
N ARG A 129 2.19 17.25 -0.25
CA ARG A 129 1.03 17.55 -1.08
C ARG A 129 -0.12 16.62 -0.68
N PRO A 130 -1.15 17.13 0.03
CA PRO A 130 -2.31 16.35 0.41
C PRO A 130 -2.94 15.64 -0.80
N SER A 131 -3.46 14.44 -0.57
CA SER A 131 -4.07 13.54 -1.57
C SER A 131 -3.11 13.06 -2.68
N LYS A 132 -1.82 13.40 -2.64
CA LYS A 132 -0.83 12.98 -3.65
C LYS A 132 0.30 12.17 -3.05
N ASP A 133 0.89 12.66 -1.97
CA ASP A 133 2.13 12.10 -1.44
C ASP A 133 1.86 10.98 -0.44
N GLY A 134 2.46 9.81 -0.67
CA GLY A 134 2.75 8.85 0.37
C GLY A 134 4.02 9.28 1.10
N LEU A 135 4.16 8.88 2.36
CA LEU A 135 5.32 9.22 3.19
C LEU A 135 5.80 7.97 3.92
N LEU A 136 7.11 7.74 3.85
CA LEU A 136 7.83 6.77 4.65
C LEU A 136 8.81 7.53 5.54
N LEU A 137 8.73 7.25 6.84
CA LEU A 137 9.69 7.67 7.84
C LEU A 137 10.50 6.45 8.28
N GLU A 138 11.83 6.59 8.35
CA GLU A 138 12.72 5.55 8.86
C GLU A 138 13.73 6.13 9.83
N ASP A 139 13.85 5.50 11.00
CA ASP A 139 14.87 5.82 11.98
C ASP A 139 15.29 4.59 12.79
N GLU A 140 16.55 4.19 12.65
CA GLU A 140 17.15 2.98 13.24
C GLU A 140 16.23 1.74 13.14
N PHE A 141 15.49 1.43 14.21
CA PHE A 141 14.61 0.27 14.34
C PHE A 141 13.14 0.57 14.04
N HIS A 142 12.77 1.83 13.88
CA HIS A 142 11.40 2.29 13.66
C HIS A 142 11.22 2.69 12.20
N HIS A 143 10.14 2.23 11.59
CA HIS A 143 9.70 2.70 10.29
C HIS A 143 8.19 2.76 10.25
N ALA A 144 7.65 3.71 9.50
CA ALA A 144 6.23 3.77 9.24
C ALA A 144 5.95 4.38 7.87
N VAL A 145 4.92 3.84 7.22
CA VAL A 145 4.42 4.33 5.94
C VAL A 145 2.94 4.70 6.03
N PHE A 146 2.58 5.79 5.36
CA PHE A 146 1.21 6.06 4.93
C PHE A 146 1.12 6.22 3.42
N LEU A 147 0.07 5.62 2.85
CA LEU A 147 -0.30 5.79 1.45
C LEU A 147 -1.02 7.13 1.23
N PRO A 148 -1.08 7.63 -0.02
CA PRO A 148 -1.84 8.83 -0.34
C PRO A 148 -3.33 8.76 0.05
N SER A 149 -3.94 7.57 0.09
CA SER A 149 -5.34 7.40 0.50
C SER A 149 -5.60 7.83 1.95
N VAL A 150 -4.58 7.85 2.82
CA VAL A 150 -4.74 8.24 4.23
C VAL A 150 -5.05 9.74 4.38
N TRP A 151 -4.76 10.57 3.37
CA TRP A 151 -5.15 11.98 3.36
C TRP A 151 -6.67 12.19 3.42
N GLU A 152 -7.48 11.21 3.01
CA GLU A 152 -8.95 11.29 3.08
C GLU A 152 -9.43 11.38 4.53
N VAL A 153 -8.72 10.75 5.47
CA VAL A 153 -9.03 10.77 6.91
C VAL A 153 -8.17 11.75 7.72
N LEU A 154 -6.97 12.09 7.21
CA LEU A 154 -6.04 13.04 7.83
C LEU A 154 -5.68 14.14 6.83
N PRO A 155 -6.56 15.15 6.63
CA PRO A 155 -6.44 16.09 5.52
C PRO A 155 -5.31 17.14 5.67
N THR A 156 -4.76 17.34 6.87
CA THR A 156 -3.66 18.29 7.09
C THR A 156 -2.32 17.58 7.27
N ALA A 157 -1.24 18.20 6.82
CA ALA A 157 0.10 17.62 6.91
C ALA A 157 0.51 17.34 8.37
N GLU A 158 0.10 18.20 9.29
CA GLU A 158 0.37 18.07 10.72
C GLU A 158 -0.30 16.81 11.29
N GLN A 159 -1.58 16.60 10.95
CA GLN A 159 -2.33 15.41 11.37
C GLN A 159 -1.72 14.14 10.77
N PHE A 160 -1.41 14.18 9.48
CA PHE A 160 -0.83 13.06 8.74
C PHE A 160 0.54 12.63 9.31
N VAL A 161 1.47 13.57 9.48
CA VAL A 161 2.81 13.29 10.02
C VAL A 161 2.75 12.88 11.49
N THR A 162 1.89 13.52 12.29
CA THR A 162 1.71 13.13 13.71
C THR A 162 1.22 11.70 13.84
N ALA A 163 0.17 11.32 13.10
CA ALA A 163 -0.36 9.98 13.14
C ALA A 163 0.64 8.95 12.56
N LEU A 164 1.43 9.34 11.57
CA LEU A 164 2.48 8.47 11.01
C LEU A 164 3.56 8.18 12.04
N LYS A 165 4.00 9.21 12.78
CA LYS A 165 4.95 9.04 13.89
C LYS A 165 4.39 8.12 14.97
N GLN A 166 3.14 8.29 15.36
CA GLN A 166 2.48 7.41 16.33
C GLN A 166 2.40 5.96 15.82
N LYS A 167 2.04 5.75 14.55
CA LYS A 167 2.03 4.42 13.93
C LYS A 167 3.42 3.76 13.96
N GLY A 168 4.48 4.54 13.78
CA GLY A 168 5.86 4.08 13.86
C GLY A 168 6.43 3.94 15.27
N GLY A 169 5.64 4.21 16.31
CA GLY A 169 6.07 4.10 17.71
C GLY A 169 6.83 5.32 18.25
N TRP A 170 6.92 6.41 17.50
CA TRP A 170 7.56 7.64 17.94
C TRP A 170 6.61 8.55 18.73
N PRO A 171 7.13 9.32 19.72
CA PRO A 171 6.40 10.43 20.32
C PRO A 171 5.97 11.48 19.27
N GLN A 172 4.86 12.19 19.54
CA GLN A 172 4.38 13.25 18.65
C GLN A 172 5.42 14.37 18.43
N SER A 173 6.25 14.69 19.42
CA SER A 173 7.30 15.70 19.31
C SER A 173 8.61 15.16 18.73
N TYR A 174 8.66 13.89 18.34
CA TYR A 174 9.88 13.27 17.84
C TYR A 174 10.30 13.89 16.51
N TRP A 175 11.55 14.33 16.47
CA TRP A 175 12.27 14.66 15.26
C TRP A 175 13.76 14.46 15.50
N HIS A 176 14.46 13.80 14.59
CA HIS A 176 15.90 13.65 14.66
C HIS A 176 16.54 14.06 13.33
N ASN A 177 17.78 14.56 13.35
CA ASN A 177 18.45 15.01 12.13
C ASN A 177 18.80 13.87 11.16
N HIS A 178 18.85 12.63 11.65
CA HIS A 178 19.13 11.44 10.84
C HIS A 178 17.87 10.67 10.41
N ILE A 179 16.66 11.09 10.82
CA ILE A 179 15.44 10.45 10.32
C ILE A 179 15.41 10.59 8.81
N LYS A 180 15.25 9.46 8.13
CA LYS A 180 15.17 9.42 6.67
C LYS A 180 13.72 9.61 6.26
N LEU A 181 13.54 10.41 5.22
CA LEU A 181 12.24 10.81 4.70
C LEU A 181 12.17 10.36 3.25
N TYR A 182 11.12 9.64 2.87
CA TYR A 182 10.87 9.28 1.48
C TYR A 182 9.43 9.63 1.12
N THR A 183 9.24 10.20 -0.06
CA THR A 183 7.91 10.40 -0.64
C THR A 183 7.72 9.54 -1.87
N PHE A 184 6.47 9.18 -2.14
CA PHE A 184 6.09 8.43 -3.32
C PHE A 184 4.65 8.77 -3.69
N THR A 185 4.22 8.28 -4.84
CA THR A 185 2.82 8.38 -5.29
C THR A 185 2.30 6.98 -5.57
N THR A 186 0.98 6.84 -5.68
CA THR A 186 0.35 5.56 -6.01
C THR A 186 -0.59 5.69 -7.19
N GLU A 187 -0.59 4.70 -8.05
CA GLU A 187 -1.69 4.43 -8.97
C GLU A 187 -2.64 3.43 -8.31
N VAL A 188 -3.92 3.80 -8.20
CA VAL A 188 -4.93 2.98 -7.53
C VAL A 188 -5.82 2.32 -8.57
N ILE A 189 -6.00 1.00 -8.43
CA ILE A 189 -7.00 0.20 -9.13
C ILE A 189 -8.05 -0.19 -8.11
N ARG A 190 -9.32 0.04 -8.43
CA ARG A 190 -10.48 -0.33 -7.60
C ARG A 190 -11.38 -1.28 -8.39
N ASP A 191 -12.13 -2.10 -7.66
CA ASP A 191 -13.15 -3.01 -8.20
C ASP A 191 -14.47 -2.31 -8.58
#